data_AF-A0A125Q281-F1
#
_entry.id   AF-A0A125Q281-F1
#
_cell.length_a   1.000
_cell.length_b   1.000
_cell.length_c   1.000
_cell.angle_alpha   90.00
_cell.angle_beta   90.00
_cell.angle_gamma   90.00
#
_symmetry.space_group_name_H-M   'P 1'
#
loop_
_entity.id
_entity.type
_entity.pdbx_description
1 polymer ?
#
loop_
_entity_poly.entity_id
_entity_poly.type
_entity_poly.pdbx_seq_one_letter_code
_entity_poly.pdbx_strand_id
1 'polypeptide(L)'
;MKEPRLRGGDLLHLTREASPQFVRPITVRVIRELTDRHTYDGWAWIEAYELGPDGLARRRRELYVRRAGVRRFPSPPPAAARPPAPRAATRSAARGSAVSA
;
A
#
# COMPACT_ATOMS: atom_id res chain seq x y z
N MET A 1 13.60 14.57 -19.31
CA MET A 1 12.74 14.81 -18.11
C MET A 1 12.56 13.46 -17.44
N LYS A 2 12.82 13.32 -16.13
CA LYS A 2 12.64 12.02 -15.44
C LYS A 2 11.16 11.83 -15.14
N GLU A 3 10.54 10.86 -15.79
CA GLU A 3 9.14 10.51 -15.53
C GLU A 3 8.99 10.05 -14.07
N PRO A 4 8.00 10.56 -13.33
CA PRO A 4 7.90 10.29 -11.90
C PRO A 4 7.57 8.82 -11.64
N ARG A 5 8.42 8.13 -10.87
CA ARG A 5 8.20 6.74 -10.44
C ARG A 5 6.92 6.59 -9.63
N LEU A 6 6.32 5.40 -9.67
CA LEU A 6 5.13 5.03 -8.89
C LEU A 6 5.62 4.37 -7.59
N ARG A 7 5.33 4.99 -6.46
CA ARG A 7 5.87 4.59 -5.15
C ARG A 7 4.85 3.79 -4.37
N GLY A 8 5.34 2.90 -3.50
CA GLY A 8 4.48 2.21 -2.53
C GLY A 8 3.72 3.22 -1.67
N GLY A 9 2.41 3.03 -1.54
CA GLY A 9 1.51 3.92 -0.83
C GLY A 9 0.82 4.98 -1.68
N ASP A 10 1.23 5.17 -2.94
CA ASP A 10 0.55 6.10 -3.86
C ASP A 10 -0.91 5.67 -4.08
N LEU A 11 -1.83 6.63 -3.99
CA LEU A 11 -3.23 6.46 -4.37
C LEU A 11 -3.43 6.94 -5.79
N LEU A 12 -3.80 6.03 -6.69
CA LEU A 12 -3.92 6.28 -8.11
C LEU A 12 -5.36 6.10 -8.58
N HIS A 13 -5.84 7.03 -9.39
CA HIS A 13 -7.03 6.84 -10.21
C HIS A 13 -6.63 6.45 -11.62
N LEU A 14 -6.95 5.22 -11.99
CA LEU A 14 -6.60 4.65 -13.29
C LEU A 14 -7.81 4.73 -14.21
N THR A 15 -7.64 5.49 -15.28
CA THR A 15 -8.63 5.67 -16.34
C THR A 15 -8.07 5.12 -17.65
N ARG A 16 -8.84 5.21 -18.74
CA ARG A 16 -8.41 4.79 -20.08
C ARG A 16 -7.10 5.45 -20.54
N GLU A 17 -6.78 6.65 -20.06
CA GLU A 17 -5.51 7.33 -20.32
C GLU A 17 -4.30 6.57 -19.74
N ALA A 18 -4.50 5.88 -18.60
CA ALA A 18 -3.47 5.09 -17.95
C ALA A 18 -3.30 3.72 -18.61
N SER A 19 -4.37 3.12 -19.14
CA SER A 19 -4.30 1.91 -19.97
C SER A 19 -5.67 1.63 -20.63
N PRO A 20 -5.71 1.13 -21.87
CA PRO A 20 -6.96 0.81 -22.57
C PRO A 20 -7.89 -0.13 -21.80
N GLN A 21 -7.36 -0.98 -20.92
CA GLN A 21 -8.13 -1.93 -20.11
C GLN A 21 -9.08 -1.26 -19.09
N PHE A 22 -8.86 0.02 -18.77
CA PHE A 22 -9.65 0.76 -17.78
C PHE A 22 -10.81 1.54 -18.42
N VAL A 23 -11.66 0.83 -19.17
CA VAL A 23 -12.92 1.40 -19.70
C VAL A 23 -13.81 1.88 -18.54
N ARG A 24 -13.83 1.11 -17.45
CA ARG A 24 -14.35 1.54 -16.16
C ARG A 24 -13.18 1.96 -15.26
N PRO A 25 -13.11 3.22 -14.79
CA PRO A 25 -12.03 3.65 -13.92
C PRO A 25 -11.98 2.86 -12.62
N ILE A 26 -10.77 2.66 -12.10
CA ILE A 26 -10.54 2.04 -10.79
C ILE A 26 -9.60 2.91 -9.94
N THR A 27 -9.78 2.83 -8.63
CA THR A 27 -8.84 3.44 -7.67
C THR A 27 -7.97 2.35 -7.07
N VAL A 28 -6.66 2.59 -7.02
CA VAL A 28 -5.71 1.62 -6.49
C VAL A 28 -4.73 2.26 -5.52
N ARG A 29 -4.24 1.46 -4.56
CA ARG A 29 -3.10 1.79 -3.70
C ARG A 29 -1.89 0.98 -4.13
N VAL A 30 -0.82 1.66 -4.55
CA VAL A 30 0.40 1.01 -5.02
C VAL A 30 1.09 0.27 -3.88
N ILE A 31 1.53 -0.95 -4.15
CA ILE A 31 2.41 -1.73 -3.28
C ILE A 31 3.85 -1.45 -3.71
N ARG A 32 4.16 -1.65 -5.00
CA ARG A 32 5.47 -1.38 -5.60
C ARG A 32 5.41 -1.26 -7.12
N GLU A 33 6.44 -0.64 -7.70
CA GLU A 33 6.74 -0.72 -9.13
C GLU A 33 7.60 -1.97 -9.40
N LEU A 34 7.27 -2.72 -10.44
CA LEU A 34 7.97 -3.94 -10.87
C LEU A 34 9.01 -3.58 -11.93
N THR A 35 10.20 -3.17 -11.50
CA THR A 35 11.27 -2.67 -12.38
C THR A 35 12.07 -3.76 -13.08
N ASP A 36 11.87 -5.01 -12.67
CA ASP A 36 12.47 -6.23 -13.22
C ASP A 36 11.78 -6.70 -14.52
N ARG A 37 10.61 -6.15 -14.85
CA ARG A 37 9.85 -6.50 -16.05
C ARG A 37 10.19 -5.60 -17.24
N HIS A 38 10.16 -6.19 -18.44
CA HIS A 38 10.30 -5.42 -19.68
C HIS A 38 9.14 -4.42 -19.81
N THR A 39 9.46 -3.16 -20.10
CA THR A 39 8.49 -2.07 -20.27
C THR A 39 8.84 -1.26 -21.50
N TYR A 40 7.82 -0.71 -22.15
CA TYR A 40 8.01 0.32 -23.18
C TYR A 40 8.23 1.69 -22.52
N ASP A 41 8.86 2.62 -23.24
CA ASP A 41 9.11 3.96 -22.73
C ASP A 41 7.80 4.64 -22.25
N GLY A 42 7.84 5.23 -21.05
CA GLY A 42 6.65 5.81 -20.41
C GLY A 42 5.66 4.82 -19.77
N TRP A 43 5.87 3.51 -19.90
CA TRP A 43 5.04 2.46 -19.29
C TRP A 43 5.68 1.81 -18.07
N ALA A 44 4.85 1.37 -17.13
CA ALA A 44 5.27 0.76 -15.88
C ALA A 44 4.43 -0.48 -15.58
N TRP A 45 5.08 -1.52 -15.06
CA TRP A 45 4.38 -2.56 -14.30
C TRP A 45 4.31 -2.13 -12.83
N ILE A 46 3.12 -2.23 -12.25
CA ILE A 46 2.92 -2.00 -10.82
C ILE A 46 2.17 -3.16 -10.20
N GLU A 47 2.42 -3.34 -8.92
CA GLU A 47 1.62 -4.18 -8.05
C GLU A 47 0.81 -3.27 -7.12
N ALA A 48 -0.51 -3.46 -7.03
CA ALA A 48 -1.40 -2.56 -6.31
C ALA A 48 -2.62 -3.27 -5.73
N TYR A 49 -3.21 -2.71 -4.68
CA TYR A 49 -4.54 -3.07 -4.20
C TYR A 49 -5.60 -2.24 -4.89
N GLU A 50 -6.60 -2.86 -5.48
CA GLU A 50 -7.82 -2.15 -5.89
C GLU A 50 -8.67 -1.82 -4.68
N LEU A 51 -9.11 -0.57 -4.63
CA LEU A 51 -9.91 -0.03 -3.53
C LEU A 51 -11.38 -0.01 -3.90
N GLY A 52 -12.24 -0.33 -2.93
CA GLY A 52 -13.67 -0.10 -3.02
C GLY A 52 -14.04 1.37 -2.80
N PRO A 53 -15.34 1.70 -2.92
CA PRO A 53 -15.87 3.03 -2.58
C PRO A 53 -15.65 3.43 -1.11
N ASP A 54 -15.48 2.43 -0.24
CA ASP A 54 -15.13 2.51 1.18
C ASP A 54 -13.63 2.78 1.42
N GLY A 55 -12.81 2.79 0.37
CA GLY A 55 -11.35 2.91 0.47
C GLY A 55 -10.65 1.62 0.92
N LEU A 56 -11.38 0.52 1.09
CA LEU A 56 -10.83 -0.75 1.55
C LEU A 56 -10.24 -1.55 0.38
N ALA A 57 -9.11 -2.20 0.64
CA ALA A 57 -8.46 -3.07 -0.33
C ALA A 57 -9.32 -4.33 -0.57
N ARG A 58 -9.76 -4.52 -1.82
CA ARG A 58 -10.58 -5.68 -2.20
C ARG A 58 -9.79 -6.79 -2.86
N ARG A 59 -8.80 -6.43 -3.69
CA ARG A 59 -7.99 -7.39 -4.44
C ARG A 59 -6.61 -6.84 -4.76
N ARG A 60 -5.60 -7.71 -4.76
CA ARG A 60 -4.25 -7.43 -5.25
C ARG A 60 -4.20 -7.65 -6.76
N ARG A 61 -3.54 -6.75 -7.49
CA ARG A 61 -3.47 -6.74 -8.95
C ARG A 61 -2.07 -6.35 -9.42
N GLU A 62 -1.62 -7.02 -10.47
CA GLU A 62 -0.51 -6.55 -11.28
C GLU A 62 -1.08 -5.79 -12.48
N LEU A 63 -0.62 -4.55 -12.70
CA LEU A 63 -1.20 -3.62 -13.68
C LEU A 63 -0.10 -3.04 -14.55
N TYR A 64 -0.37 -2.95 -15.85
CA TYR A 64 0.49 -2.29 -16.84
C TYR A 64 -0.10 -0.93 -17.20
N VAL A 65 0.61 0.15 -16.85
CA VAL A 65 0.09 1.52 -16.89
C VAL A 65 1.07 2.49 -17.56
N ARG A 66 0.52 3.44 -18.32
CA ARG A 66 1.24 4.58 -18.87
C ARG A 66 1.33 5.68 -17.81
N ARG A 67 2.55 6.07 -17.42
CA ARG A 67 2.80 7.04 -16.35
C ARG A 67 2.11 8.39 -16.59
N ALA A 68 2.18 8.90 -17.82
CA ALA A 68 1.53 10.15 -18.23
C ALA A 68 -0.01 10.15 -18.06
N GLY A 69 -0.66 8.98 -18.07
CA GLY A 69 -2.12 8.86 -17.93
C GLY A 69 -2.61 8.61 -16.50
N VAL A 70 -1.69 8.46 -15.55
CA VAL A 70 -2.00 8.19 -14.14
C VAL A 70 -2.37 9.47 -13.42
N ARG A 71 -3.50 9.48 -12.73
CA ARG A 71 -3.91 10.58 -11.83
C ARG A 71 -3.60 10.19 -10.39
N ARG A 72 -2.80 11.00 -9.69
CA ARG A 72 -2.44 10.78 -8.28
C ARG A 72 -3.36 11.57 -7.38
N PHE A 73 -3.87 10.93 -6.34
CA PHE A 73 -4.49 11.63 -5.22
C PHE A 73 -3.45 11.91 -4.15
N PRO A 74 -3.63 12.99 -3.36
CA PRO A 74 -2.89 13.13 -2.12
C PRO A 74 -3.20 11.92 -1.24
N SER A 75 -2.22 11.04 -1.08
CA SER A 75 -2.32 9.96 -0.09
C SER A 75 -2.23 10.61 1.28
N PRO A 76 -3.13 10.31 2.23
CA PRO A 76 -2.92 10.73 3.60
C PRO A 76 -1.54 10.23 4.04
N PRO A 77 -0.76 11.04 4.79
CA PRO A 77 0.56 10.63 5.22
C PRO A 77 0.47 9.24 5.85
N PRO A 78 1.40 8.32 5.54
CA PRO A 78 1.37 6.99 6.11
C PRO A 78 1.21 7.15 7.62
N ALA A 79 0.13 6.59 8.18
CA ALA A 79 -0.05 6.57 9.62
C ALA A 79 1.25 6.01 10.19
N ALA A 80 2.05 6.87 10.85
CA ALA A 80 3.35 6.50 11.36
C ALA A 80 3.14 5.19 12.12
N ALA A 81 3.86 4.14 11.70
CA ALA A 81 3.72 2.82 12.30
C ALA A 81 3.80 3.01 13.80
N ARG A 82 2.66 2.87 14.49
CA ARG A 82 2.60 3.10 15.93
C ARG A 82 3.57 2.07 16.51
N PRO A 83 4.62 2.49 17.22
CA PRO A 83 5.60 1.54 17.73
C PRO A 83 4.85 0.49 18.55
N PRO A 84 5.19 -0.81 18.42
CA PRO A 84 4.53 -1.84 19.20
C PRO A 84 4.65 -1.45 20.67
N ALA A 85 3.50 -1.34 21.35
CA ALA A 85 3.47 -1.02 22.76
C ALA A 85 4.36 -2.03 23.51
N PRO A 86 5.25 -1.60 24.43
CA PRO A 86 6.05 -2.53 25.19
C PRO A 86 5.12 -3.47 25.96
N ARG A 87 5.21 -4.77 25.66
CA ARG A 87 4.52 -5.83 26.40
C ARG A 87 4.97 -5.73 27.85
N ALA A 88 4.12 -5.23 28.73
CA ALA A 88 4.39 -5.19 30.15
C ALA A 88 4.64 -6.63 30.62
N ALA A 89 5.90 -6.92 30.97
CA ALA A 89 6.26 -8.18 31.58
C ALA A 89 5.56 -8.27 32.93
N THR A 90 4.53 -9.10 33.02
CA THR A 90 3.86 -9.44 34.27
C THR A 90 4.88 -10.16 35.16
N ARG A 91 5.58 -9.44 36.03
CA ARG A 91 6.31 -10.05 37.14
C ARG A 91 5.26 -10.56 38.12
N SER A 92 5.00 -11.86 38.06
CA SER A 92 4.22 -12.54 39.09
C SER A 92 4.97 -12.40 40.41
N ALA A 93 4.40 -11.62 41.32
CA ALA A 93 4.88 -11.52 42.69
C ALA A 93 4.54 -12.83 43.40
N ALA A 94 5.56 -13.65 43.68
CA ALA A 94 5.43 -14.76 44.61
C ALA A 94 5.26 -14.18 46.03
N ARG A 95 4.00 -14.06 46.46
CA ARG A 95 3.65 -14.05 47.88
C ARG A 95 3.48 -15.50 48.31
N GLY A 96 4.47 -16.02 49.04
CA GLY A 96 4.37 -17.29 49.77
C GLY A 96 4.44 -17.00 51.27
N SER A 97 3.35 -17.29 51.95
CA SER A 97 3.08 -17.02 53.37
C SER A 97 4.02 -17.73 54.35
N ALA A 98 4.11 -17.12 55.54
CA ALA A 98 4.46 -17.76 56.79
C ALA A 98 3.52 -18.95 57.14
N VAL A 99 4.02 -19.92 57.93
CA VAL A 99 3.43 -20.45 59.20
C VAL A 99 4.03 -21.82 59.59
N SER A 100 4.36 -21.94 60.89
CA SER A 100 4.55 -23.13 61.77
C SER A 100 5.72 -24.08 61.50
N ALA A 101 6.41 -24.65 62.50
CA ALA A 101 6.07 -25.01 63.88
C ALA A 101 7.28 -24.89 64.83
#